data_AF-A0A7W8NIF6-F1
#
_entry.id   AF-A0A7W8NIF6-F1
#
_cell.length_a   1.000
_cell.length_b   1.000
_cell.length_c   1.000
_cell.angle_alpha   90.00
_cell.angle_beta   90.00
_cell.angle_gamma   90.00
#
_symmetry.space_group_name_H-M   'P 1'
#
loop_
_entity.id
_entity.type
_entity.pdbx_description
1 polymer ?
#
loop_
_entity_poly.entity_id
_entity_poly.type
_entity_poly.pdbx_seq_one_letter_code
_entity_poly.pdbx_strand_id
1 'polypeptide(L)' 'MTSSKLSISLNAQLVDFLEHYQAAHQIRSRSEVISEAVALLQERELEQQYAEALEEWAPEADAWEVVTGDGLTEERDAAR' A
#
# COMPACT_ATOMS: atom_id res chain seq x y z
N MET A 1 -16.59 2.46 -9.36
CA MET A 1 -15.72 1.27 -9.33
C MET A 1 -16.52 0.08 -9.85
N THR A 2 -16.00 -0.67 -10.82
CA THR A 2 -16.68 -1.86 -11.36
C THR A 2 -16.38 -3.06 -10.48
N SER A 3 -17.42 -3.75 -10.02
CA SER A 3 -17.28 -4.98 -9.22
C SER A 3 -17.40 -6.21 -10.11
N SER A 4 -16.40 -7.09 -10.09
CA SER A 4 -16.41 -8.39 -10.77
C SER A 4 -16.76 -9.50 -9.80
N LYS A 5 -17.63 -10.43 -10.21
CA LYS A 5 -17.98 -11.59 -9.39
C LYS A 5 -17.02 -12.74 -9.67
N LEU A 6 -16.43 -13.30 -8.61
CA LEU A 6 -15.52 -14.43 -8.69
C LEU A 6 -16.18 -15.67 -8.05
N SER A 7 -16.02 -16.83 -8.69
CA SER A 7 -16.39 -18.12 -8.11
C SER A 7 -15.10 -18.90 -7.83
N ILE A 8 -14.87 -19.23 -6.57
CA ILE A 8 -13.67 -19.94 -6.10
C ILE A 8 -14.05 -21.14 -5.24
N SER A 9 -13.23 -22.17 -5.28
CA SER A 9 -13.32 -23.30 -4.36
C SER A 9 -12.32 -23.11 -3.23
N LEU A 10 -12.79 -23.18 -2.00
CA LEU A 10 -11.96 -23.11 -0.79
C LEU A 10 -12.17 -24.37 0.03
N ASN A 11 -11.14 -24.78 0.79
CA ASN A 11 -11.30 -25.85 1.76
C ASN A 11 -12.16 -25.38 2.95
N ALA A 12 -12.70 -26.32 3.72
CA ALA A 12 -13.57 -26.01 4.86
C ALA A 12 -12.87 -25.11 5.90
N GLN A 13 -11.59 -25.37 6.19
CA GLN A 13 -10.86 -24.58 7.20
C GLN A 13 -10.76 -23.09 6.84
N LEU A 14 -10.56 -22.77 5.55
CA LEU A 14 -10.51 -21.39 5.08
C LEU A 14 -11.90 -20.73 5.13
N VAL A 15 -12.96 -21.46 4.81
CA VAL A 15 -14.33 -20.95 4.94
C VAL A 15 -14.63 -20.63 6.40
N ASP A 16 -14.32 -21.56 7.31
CA ASP A 16 -14.51 -21.38 8.76
C ASP A 16 -13.72 -20.17 9.27
N PHE A 17 -12.47 -19.99 8.81
CA PHE A 17 -11.66 -18.83 9.15
C PHE A 17 -12.32 -17.52 8.70
N LEU A 18 -12.79 -17.45 7.45
CA LEU A 18 -13.45 -16.25 6.91
C LEU A 18 -14.70 -15.89 7.73
N GLU A 19 -15.49 -16.88 8.14
CA GLU A 19 -16.69 -16.66 8.94
C GLU A 19 -16.37 -16.19 10.37
N HIS A 20 -15.37 -16.78 11.02
CA HIS A 20 -14.90 -16.33 12.32
C HIS A 20 -14.32 -14.92 12.27
N TYR A 21 -13.48 -14.64 11.28
CA TYR A 21 -12.88 -13.31 11.11
C TYR A 21 -13.96 -12.26 10.84
N GLN A 22 -14.93 -12.58 9.97
CA GLN A 22 -16.07 -11.70 9.72
C GLN A 22 -16.83 -11.37 11.01
N ALA A 23 -17.15 -12.39 11.83
CA ALA A 23 -17.89 -12.21 13.07
C ALA A 23 -17.09 -11.43 14.14
N ALA A 24 -15.81 -11.77 14.32
CA ALA A 24 -14.94 -11.15 15.30
C ALA A 24 -14.66 -9.67 15.01
N HIS A 25 -14.54 -9.31 13.72
CA HIS A 25 -14.21 -7.96 13.28
C HIS A 25 -15.43 -7.14 12.80
N GLN A 26 -16.65 -7.69 12.93
CA GLN A 26 -17.90 -7.04 12.50
C GLN A 26 -17.90 -6.60 11.03
N ILE A 27 -17.25 -7.38 10.18
CA ILE A 27 -17.14 -7.13 8.74
C ILE A 27 -18.45 -7.53 8.06
N ARG A 28 -18.87 -6.80 7.01
CA ARG A 28 -20.23 -6.92 6.46
C ARG A 28 -20.42 -8.17 5.61
N SER A 29 -19.34 -8.70 5.04
CA SER A 29 -19.41 -9.89 4.18
C SER A 29 -18.08 -10.62 4.05
N ARG A 30 -18.14 -11.91 3.70
CA ARG A 30 -16.97 -12.72 3.34
C ARG A 30 -16.16 -12.11 2.19
N SER A 31 -16.84 -11.46 1.23
CA SER A 31 -16.16 -10.76 0.13
C SER A 31 -15.32 -9.57 0.61
N GLU A 32 -15.75 -8.88 1.67
CA GLU A 32 -14.98 -7.79 2.27
C GLU A 32 -13.75 -8.32 3.01
N VAL A 33 -13.87 -9.45 3.74
CA VAL A 33 -12.71 -10.15 4.33
C VAL A 33 -11.70 -10.58 3.27
N ILE A 34 -12.18 -11.15 2.15
CA ILE A 34 -11.31 -11.54 1.03
C ILE A 34 -10.64 -10.31 0.40
N SER A 35 -11.38 -9.20 0.25
CA SER A 35 -10.81 -7.96 -0.29
C SER A 35 -9.69 -7.41 0.59
N GLU A 36 -9.86 -7.44 1.91
CA GLU A 36 -8.83 -7.04 2.87
C GLU A 36 -7.61 -7.96 2.79
N ALA A 37 -7.81 -9.28 2.74
CA ALA A 37 -6.72 -10.23 2.59
C ALA A 37 -5.93 -10.01 1.29
N VAL A 38 -6.60 -9.73 0.17
CA VAL A 38 -5.94 -9.43 -1.11
C VAL A 38 -5.19 -8.09 -1.08
N ALA A 39 -5.70 -7.09 -0.36
CA ALA A 39 -4.98 -5.83 -0.15
C ALA A 39 -3.69 -6.07 0.66
N LEU A 40 -3.76 -6.86 1.74
CA LEU A 40 -2.59 -7.22 2.54
C LEU A 40 -1.54 -7.99 1.73
N LEU A 41 -1.94 -8.85 0.78
CA LEU A 41 -1.00 -9.51 -0.14
C LEU A 41 -0.28 -8.50 -1.04
N GLN A 42 -1.00 -7.52 -1.59
CA GLN A 42 -0.41 -6.46 -2.40
C GLN A 42 0.54 -5.57 -1.60
N GLU A 43 0.18 -5.22 -0.35
CA GLU A 43 1.06 -4.45 0.54
C GLU A 43 2.39 -5.16 0.81
N ARG A 44 2.35 -6.49 1.00
CA ARG A 44 3.57 -7.29 1.19
C ARG A 44 4.47 -7.30 -0.05
N GLU A 45 3.89 -7.29 -1.24
CA GLU A 45 4.65 -7.17 -2.49
C GLU A 45 5.21 -5.75 -2.67
N LEU A 46 4.44 -4.73 -2.29
CA LEU A 46 4.86 -3.33 -2.34
C LEU A 46 6.10 -3.06 -1.47
N GLU A 47 6.16 -3.62 -0.26
CA GLU A 47 7.32 -3.47 0.62
C GLU A 47 8.61 -3.90 -0.08
N GLN A 48 8.60 -5.05 -0.75
CA GLN A 48 9.74 -5.54 -1.51
C GLN A 48 10.05 -4.63 -2.69
N GLN A 49 9.04 -4.20 -3.46
CA GLN A 49 9.23 -3.32 -4.61
C GLN A 49 9.83 -1.96 -4.21
N TYR A 50 9.40 -1.38 -3.09
CA TYR A 50 9.96 -0.14 -2.58
C TYR A 50 11.41 -0.31 -2.11
N ALA A 51 11.74 -1.43 -1.47
CA ALA A 51 13.12 -1.74 -1.08
C ALA A 51 14.03 -1.85 -2.31
N GLU A 52 13.61 -2.60 -3.33
CA GLU A 52 14.34 -2.75 -4.59
C GLU A 52 14.51 -1.40 -5.32
N ALA A 53 13.45 -0.60 -5.40
CA ALA A 53 13.49 0.73 -6.02
C ALA A 53 14.43 1.70 -5.26
N LEU A 54 14.47 1.61 -3.93
CA LEU A 54 15.40 2.42 -3.13
C LEU A 54 16.85 1.99 -3.35
N GLU A 55 17.12 0.69 -3.46
CA GLU A 55 18.46 0.18 -3.79
C GLU A 55 18.91 0.62 -5.19
N GLU A 56 18.00 0.63 -6.17
CA GLU A 56 18.27 1.12 -7.52
C GLU A 56 18.54 2.64 -7.54
N TRP A 57 17.78 3.42 -6.77
CA TRP A 57 17.92 4.87 -6.73
C TRP A 57 19.10 5.35 -5.86
N ALA A 58 19.50 4.61 -4.82
CA ALA A 58 20.51 5.01 -3.84
C ALA A 58 21.84 5.55 -4.44
N PRO A 59 22.38 5.00 -5.56
CA PRO A 59 23.56 5.55 -6.22
C PRO A 59 23.39 6.98 -6.77
N GLU A 60 22.16 7.41 -7.04
CA GLU A 60 21.83 8.75 -7.54
C GLU A 60 21.53 9.75 -6.41
N ALA A 61 21.45 9.31 -5.16
CA ALA A 61 21.00 10.13 -4.03
C ALA A 61 21.78 11.45 -3.89
N ASP A 62 23.12 11.40 -3.99
CA ASP A 62 23.98 12.58 -3.87
C ASP A 62 23.72 13.63 -4.96
N ALA A 63 23.32 13.20 -6.16
CA ALA A 63 23.00 14.11 -7.26
C ALA A 63 21.69 14.88 -7.02
N TRP A 64 20.75 14.29 -6.27
CA TRP A 64 19.47 14.89 -5.92
C TRP A 64 19.52 15.72 -4.63
N GLU A 65 20.51 15.50 -3.77
CA GLU A 65 20.68 16.25 -2.51
C GLU A 65 20.79 17.77 -2.73
N VAL A 66 21.41 18.19 -3.84
CA VAL A 66 21.68 19.61 -4.16
C VAL A 66 20.40 20.44 -4.38
N VAL A 67 19.30 19.82 -4.80
CA VAL A 67 18.02 20.50 -5.09
C VAL A 67 17.00 20.41 -3.96
N THR A 68 17.34 19.76 -2.83
CA THR A 68 16.43 19.56 -1.70
C THR A 68 15.92 20.86 -1.07
N GLY A 69 16.69 21.95 -1.19
CA GLY A 69 16.38 23.28 -0.64
C GLY A 69 15.69 24.23 -1.62
N ASP A 70 15.46 23.83 -2.87
CA ASP A 70 14.94 24.72 -3.91
C ASP A 70 13.54 25.23 -3.55
N GLY A 71 13.35 26.56 -3.59
CA GLY A 71 12.07 27.21 -3.29
C GLY A 71 11.70 27.33 -1.81
N LEU A 72 12.54 26.86 -0.88
CA LEU A 72 12.30 26.97 0.57
C LEU A 72 12.81 28.29 1.18
N THR A 73 13.64 29.05 0.46
CA THR A 73 14.02 30.40 0.86
C THR A 73 13.04 31.41 0.26
N GLU A 74 12.14 31.95 1.07
CA GLU A 74 11.43 33.18 0.74
C GLU A 74 12.46 34.31 0.57
N GLU A 75 12.50 34.90 -0.63
CA GLU A 75 13.29 36.10 -0.93
C GLU A 75 12.74 37.28 -0.11
N ARG A 76 13.20 37.43 1.13
CA ARG A 76 12.86 38.54 2.05
C ARG A 76 13.56 39.86 1.70
N ASP A 77 13.83 40.12 0.43
CA ASP A 77 14.49 41.35 -0.02
C ASP A 77 13.65 42.16 -1.02
N ALA A 78 12.32 42.10 -0.93
CA ALA A 78 11.41 43.05 -1.58
C ALA A 78 10.97 44.17 -0.62
N ALA A 79 11.91 44.82 0.08
CA ALA A 79 11.66 46.09 0.78
C ALA A 79 12.97 46.81 1.13
N ARG A 80 13.59 47.48 0.16
CA ARG A 80 14.36 48.71 0.40
C ARG A 80 14.48 49.56 -0.85
#